data_AF-A0A2S9F524-F1
#
_entry.id   AF-A0A2S9F524-F1
#
_cell.length_a   1.000
_cell.length_b   1.000
_cell.length_c   1.000
_cell.angle_alpha   90.00
_cell.angle_beta   90.00
_cell.angle_gamma   90.00
#
_symmetry.space_group_name_H-M   'P 1'
#
loop_
_entity.id
_entity.type
_entity.pdbx_description
1 polymer ?
#
loop_
_entity_poly.entity_id
_entity_poly.type
_entity_poly.pdbx_seq_one_letter_code
_entity_poly.pdbx_strand_id
1 'polypeptide(L)' 'AAAIGREVDELRSNSPVVGTPDEVVAKLGPFIEAGVQRIYLQVLDMSDLDHVEFFAEHVASQFR' A
#
# COMPACT_ATOMS: atom_id res chain seq x y z
N ALA A 1 -1.92 1.23 11.95
CA ALA A 1 -0.84 0.51 12.69
C ALA A 1 -1.36 0.00 14.04
N ALA A 2 -1.90 0.87 14.90
CA ALA A 2 -2.49 0.47 16.18
C ALA A 2 -3.61 -0.59 16.06
N ALA A 3 -4.46 -0.53 15.03
CA ALA A 3 -5.54 -1.51 14.79
C ALA A 3 -5.04 -2.96 14.62
N ILE A 4 -3.80 -3.14 14.16
CA ILE A 4 -3.15 -4.44 14.01
C ILE A 4 -2.10 -4.71 15.10
N GLY A 5 -2.04 -3.86 16.14
CA GLY A 5 -1.09 -4.00 17.25
C GLY A 5 0.38 -3.83 16.87
N ARG A 6 0.69 -3.05 15.82
CA ARG A 6 2.06 -2.82 15.34
C ARG A 6 2.45 -1.36 15.39
N GLU A 7 3.74 -1.12 15.57
CA GLU A 7 4.33 0.23 15.52
C GLU A 7 4.58 0.69 14.09
N VAL A 8 4.44 1.99 13.84
CA VAL A 8 4.58 2.56 12.49
C VAL A 8 6.01 2.38 11.96
N ASP A 9 7.01 2.58 12.82
CA ASP A 9 8.42 2.45 12.43
C ASP A 9 8.80 0.99 12.09
N GLU A 10 8.19 0.04 12.80
CA GLU A 10 8.33 -1.39 12.51
C GLU A 10 7.75 -1.73 11.13
N LEU A 11 6.57 -1.19 10.81
CA LEU A 11 5.93 -1.36 9.51
C LEU A 11 6.76 -0.75 8.38
N ARG A 12 7.28 0.47 8.56
CA ARG A 12 8.12 1.14 7.55
C ARG A 12 9.42 0.36 7.25
N SER A 13 9.94 -0.37 8.25
CA SER A 13 11.18 -1.15 8.10
C SER A 13 10.96 -2.52 7.47
N ASN A 14 9.82 -3.16 7.74
CA ASN A 14 9.57 -4.56 7.38
C ASN A 14 8.60 -4.75 6.21
N SER A 15 7.91 -3.69 5.77
CA SER A 15 6.92 -3.78 4.71
C SER A 15 7.29 -2.88 3.54
N PRO A 16 7.31 -3.41 2.30
CA PRO A 16 7.73 -2.65 1.13
C PRO A 16 6.78 -1.50 0.80
N VAL A 17 5.50 -1.58 1.23
CA VAL A 17 4.44 -0.62 0.92
C VAL A 17 3.78 -0.14 2.20
N VAL A 18 4.27 0.98 2.74
CA VAL A 18 3.75 1.68 3.93
C VAL A 18 4.03 3.17 3.74
N GLY A 19 3.03 4.02 3.94
CA GLY A 19 3.18 5.46 3.80
C GLY A 19 1.89 6.15 3.38
N THR A 20 2.02 7.41 2.95
CA THR A 20 0.97 8.17 2.26
C THR A 20 0.69 7.58 0.87
N PRO A 21 -0.42 7.95 0.21
CA PRO A 21 -0.69 7.52 -1.16
C PRO A 21 0.46 7.81 -2.12
N ASP A 22 1.05 9.01 -2.07
CA ASP A 22 2.17 9.39 -2.94
C ASP A 22 3.44 8.59 -2.64
N GLU A 23 3.75 8.34 -1.36
CA GLU A 23 4.87 7.46 -0.97
C GLU A 23 4.66 6.05 -1.52
N VAL A 24 3.43 5.53 -1.46
CA VAL A 24 3.06 4.22 -1.98
C VAL A 24 3.18 4.18 -3.50
N VAL A 25 2.67 5.18 -4.22
CA VAL A 25 2.76 5.26 -5.68
C VAL A 25 4.22 5.30 -6.13
N ALA A 26 5.05 6.12 -5.48
CA ALA A 26 6.47 6.20 -5.76
C ALA A 26 7.19 4.86 -5.54
N LYS A 27 6.80 4.09 -4.51
CA LYS A 27 7.36 2.76 -4.24
C LYS A 27 6.93 1.71 -5.27
N LEU A 28 5.73 1.84 -5.84
CA LEU A 28 5.23 0.92 -6.87
C LEU A 28 5.78 1.22 -8.27
N GLY A 29 6.11 2.50 -8.56
CA GLY A 29 6.62 2.96 -9.85
C GLY A 29 7.74 2.09 -10.45
N PRO A 30 8.85 1.81 -9.73
CA PRO A 30 9.94 0.99 -10.24
C PRO A 30 9.54 -0.44 -10.66
N PHE A 31 8.56 -1.04 -9.98
CA PHE A 31 8.05 -2.37 -10.36
C PHE A 31 7.26 -2.32 -11.67
N ILE A 32 6.46 -1.27 -11.84
CA ILE A 32 5.68 -1.04 -13.06
C ILE A 32 6.61 -0.75 -14.24
N GLU A 33 7.63 0.09 -14.04
CA GLU A 33 8.69 0.36 -15.03
C GLU A 33 9.46 -0.92 -15.42
N ALA A 34 9.67 -1.83 -14.46
CA ALA A 34 10.25 -3.15 -14.71
C ALA A 34 9.30 -4.13 -15.44
N GLY A 35 8.08 -3.72 -15.78
CA GLY A 35 7.11 -4.50 -16.54
C GLY A 35 6.15 -5.35 -15.69
N VAL A 36 6.07 -5.13 -14.38
CA VAL A 36 5.09 -5.81 -13.54
C VAL A 36 3.68 -5.38 -13.94
N GLN A 37 2.85 -6.36 -14.34
CA GLN A 37 1.47 -6.12 -14.77
C GLN A 37 0.42 -6.36 -13.69
N ARG A 38 0.81 -7.01 -12.57
CA ARG A 38 -0.11 -7.38 -11.49
C ARG A 38 0.60 -7.33 -10.15
N ILE A 39 -0.05 -6.67 -9.19
CA ILE A 39 0.40 -6.55 -7.81
C ILE A 39 -0.74 -7.09 -6.92
N TYR A 40 -0.41 -7.99 -6.00
CA TYR A 40 -1.35 -8.47 -4.99
C TYR A 40 -1.15 -7.66 -3.71
N LEU A 41 -2.18 -6.90 -3.33
CA LEU A 41 -2.17 -6.10 -2.10
C LEU A 41 -2.53 -6.98 -0.90
N GLN A 42 -1.73 -6.90 0.17
CA GLN A 42 -2.09 -7.43 1.47
C GLN A 42 -2.51 -6.28 2.38
N VAL A 43 -3.78 -6.24 2.75
CA VAL A 43 -4.27 -5.38 3.83
C VAL A 43 -4.14 -6.16 5.14
N LEU A 44 -3.48 -5.57 6.14
CA LEU A 44 -3.17 -6.27 7.39
C LEU A 44 -4.36 -6.31 8.36
N ASP A 45 -5.20 -5.29 8.35
CA ASP A 45 -6.47 -5.29 9.06
C ASP A 45 -7.57 -5.76 8.11
N MET A 46 -8.02 -7.00 8.28
CA MET A 46 -9.04 -7.61 7.42
C MET A 46 -10.46 -7.06 7.69
N SER A 47 -10.65 -6.30 8.78
CA SER A 47 -11.93 -5.68 9.11
C SER A 47 -12.07 -4.26 8.52
N ASP A 48 -10.97 -3.66 8.11
CA ASP A 48 -10.90 -2.30 7.56
C ASP A 48 -11.16 -2.32 6.05
N LEU A 49 -12.44 -2.39 5.69
CA LEU A 49 -12.87 -2.34 4.29
C LEU A 49 -12.68 -0.95 3.67
N ASP A 50 -12.77 0.11 4.48
CA ASP A 50 -12.58 1.49 4.05
C ASP A 50 -11.13 1.72 3.56
N HIS A 51 -10.16 1.00 4.12
CA HIS A 51 -8.78 1.03 3.63
C HIS A 51 -8.65 0.44 2.20
N VAL A 52 -9.44 -0.57 1.86
CA VAL A 52 -9.46 -1.11 0.48
C VAL A 52 -10.01 -0.06 -0.49
N GLU A 53 -11.10 0.61 -0.11
CA GLU A 53 -11.68 1.72 -0.89
C GLU A 53 -10.70 2.87 -1.04
N PHE A 54 -10.10 3.32 0.07
CA PHE A 54 -9.08 4.37 0.09
C PHE A 54 -7.92 4.06 -0.85
N PHE A 55 -7.40 2.83 -0.81
CA PHE A 55 -6.32 2.40 -1.71
C PHE A 55 -6.77 2.43 -3.18
N ALA A 56 -7.98 1.96 -3.48
CA ALA A 56 -8.51 1.97 -4.84
C ALA A 56 -8.65 3.40 -5.40
N GLU A 57 -9.12 4.33 -4.58
CA GLU A 57 -9.37 5.72 -4.97
C GLU A 57 -8.11 6.58 -5.04
N HIS A 58 -7.16 6.40 -4.12
CA HIS A 58 -6.03 7.31 -3.96
C HIS A 58 -4.70 6.74 -4.48
N VAL A 59 -4.60 5.43 -4.68
CA VAL A 59 -3.37 4.77 -5.17
C VAL A 59 -3.63 4.10 -6.51
N ALA A 60 -4.55 3.14 -6.57
CA ALA A 60 -4.77 2.35 -7.78
C ALA A 60 -5.27 3.21 -8.96
N SER A 61 -6.02 4.27 -8.68
CA SER A 61 -6.49 5.23 -9.69
C SER A 61 -5.37 5.95 -10.44
N GLN A 62 -4.17 6.09 -9.84
CA GLN A 62 -3.03 6.78 -10.44
C GLN A 62 -2.29 5.95 -11.49
N PHE A 63 -2.59 4.65 -11.58
CA PHE A 63 -1.98 3.71 -12.52
C PHE A 63 -2.94 3.22 -13.63
N ARG A 64 -4.08 3.90 -13.79
CA ARG A 64 -5.07 3.61 -14.84
C ARG A 64 -4.75 4.31 -16.16
#